data_AF-A0A933W631-F1
#
_entry.id   AF-A0A933W631-F1
#
_cell.length_a   1.000
_cell.length_b   1.000
_cell.length_c   1.000
_cell.angle_alpha   90.00
_cell.angle_beta   90.00
_cell.angle_gamma   90.00
#
_symmetry.space_group_name_H-M   'P 1'
#
loop_
_entity.id
_entity.type
_entity.pdbx_description
1 polymer ?
#
loop_
_entity_poly.entity_id
_entity_poly.type
_entity_poly.pdbx_seq_one_letter_code
_entity_poly.pdbx_strand_id
1 'polypeptide(L)'
;MGNLREKIFSSAVNDSLDHLRGEMCAKHKPKKESRFLTGGITYDISAGKLMDDGVQFEMSSKIPQELMSKKGMNERYFREVRDLMNKGSKKPADVRMENIIHSTNIHELKERDYVKCVFFYRSNELYTEEDIGKIVKAVSTGKMELPDIPGITTLPGRAVIFKLKESVYQGALKNISDMIKANEAVGKKFHQIAKELGNNGSAVKNPAKKASASAPKAKKAAPKAAKKATPKKKGKK
;
A
#
# COMPACT_ATOMS: atom_id res chain seq x y z
N MET A 1 -17.51 19.78 -17.48
CA MET A 1 -16.44 20.02 -18.46
C MET A 1 -15.61 21.18 -17.94
N GLY A 2 -14.31 20.98 -17.73
CA GLY A 2 -13.45 22.04 -17.19
C GLY A 2 -13.09 23.11 -18.21
N ASN A 3 -12.83 24.33 -17.73
CA ASN A 3 -12.33 25.42 -18.55
C ASN A 3 -10.91 25.12 -19.09
N LEU A 4 -10.41 25.94 -20.04
CA LEU A 4 -9.11 25.71 -20.68
C LEU A 4 -7.96 25.58 -19.66
N ARG A 5 -7.97 26.41 -18.61
CA ARG A 5 -6.98 26.37 -17.53
C ARG A 5 -6.97 25.02 -16.84
N GLU A 6 -8.13 24.53 -16.42
CA GLU A 6 -8.26 23.23 -15.75
C GLU A 6 -7.74 22.08 -16.63
N LYS A 7 -8.02 22.10 -17.93
CA LYS A 7 -7.51 21.08 -18.85
C LYS A 7 -5.98 21.11 -18.95
N ILE A 8 -5.38 22.29 -19.08
CA ILE A 8 -3.93 22.43 -19.18
C ILE A 8 -3.26 21.99 -17.87
N PHE A 9 -3.79 22.43 -16.73
CA PHE A 9 -3.27 22.04 -15.41
C PHE A 9 -3.42 20.54 -15.19
N SER A 10 -4.57 19.96 -15.56
CA SER A 10 -4.82 18.53 -15.40
C SER A 10 -3.88 17.70 -16.26
N SER A 11 -3.62 18.14 -17.50
CA SER A 11 -2.62 17.50 -18.37
C SER A 11 -1.24 17.57 -17.72
N ALA A 12 -0.80 18.76 -17.30
CA ALA A 12 0.51 18.94 -16.69
C ALA A 12 0.72 18.06 -15.44
N VAL A 13 -0.27 18.03 -14.54
CA VAL A 13 -0.25 17.18 -13.34
C VAL A 13 -0.12 15.71 -13.71
N ASN A 14 -0.95 15.24 -14.66
CA ASN A 14 -0.97 13.83 -15.04
C ASN A 14 0.29 13.43 -15.80
N ASP A 15 0.82 14.27 -16.68
CA ASP A 15 2.13 14.04 -17.34
C ASP A 15 3.23 13.78 -16.30
N SER A 16 3.28 14.61 -15.24
CA SER A 16 4.28 14.45 -14.18
C SER A 16 4.11 13.16 -13.40
N LEU A 17 2.87 12.77 -13.09
CA LEU A 17 2.59 11.52 -12.41
C LEU A 17 2.84 10.30 -13.31
N ASP A 18 2.52 10.38 -14.59
CA ASP A 18 2.82 9.35 -15.60
C ASP A 18 4.32 9.17 -15.79
N HIS A 19 5.07 10.26 -15.82
CA HIS A 19 6.53 10.21 -15.86
C HIS A 19 7.08 9.46 -14.64
N LEU A 20 6.63 9.82 -13.43
CA LEU A 20 7.02 9.12 -12.21
C LEU A 20 6.60 7.64 -12.22
N ARG A 21 5.38 7.32 -12.67
CA ARG A 21 4.92 5.93 -12.83
C ARG A 21 5.86 5.14 -13.73
N GLY A 22 6.24 5.71 -14.88
CA GLY A 22 7.19 5.13 -15.81
C GLY A 22 8.54 4.85 -15.15
N GLU A 23 9.10 5.82 -14.43
CA GLU A 23 10.36 5.65 -13.70
C GLU A 23 10.29 4.56 -12.63
N MET A 24 9.22 4.53 -11.83
CA MET A 24 9.05 3.51 -10.77
C MET A 24 8.87 2.11 -11.36
N CYS A 25 8.14 1.98 -12.47
CA CYS A 25 8.01 0.72 -13.21
C CYS A 25 9.32 0.28 -13.87
N ALA A 26 10.18 1.21 -14.31
CA ALA A 26 11.49 0.89 -14.87
C ALA A 26 12.52 0.50 -13.79
N LYS A 27 12.48 1.18 -12.64
CA LYS A 27 13.39 0.94 -11.51
C LYS A 27 13.06 -0.35 -10.74
N HIS A 28 11.78 -0.72 -10.72
CA HIS A 28 11.28 -1.89 -10.00
C HIS A 28 10.71 -2.92 -10.96
N LYS A 29 10.07 -3.98 -10.43
CA LYS A 29 9.46 -4.99 -11.31
C LYS A 29 8.07 -4.52 -11.74
N PRO A 30 7.82 -4.23 -13.03
CA PRO A 30 6.53 -3.73 -13.48
C PRO A 30 5.42 -4.79 -13.29
N LYS A 31 4.20 -4.31 -13.09
CA LYS A 31 2.96 -5.09 -13.00
C LYS A 31 1.94 -4.51 -13.99
N LYS A 32 0.72 -5.07 -13.98
CA LYS A 32 -0.37 -4.61 -14.86
C LYS A 32 -0.66 -3.12 -14.60
N GLU A 33 -0.82 -2.34 -15.66
CA GLU A 33 -1.08 -0.89 -15.64
C GLU A 33 0.08 -0.12 -14.99
N SER A 34 -0.24 0.86 -14.13
CA SER A 34 0.68 1.74 -13.42
C SER A 34 1.37 1.10 -12.20
N ARG A 35 1.15 -0.20 -11.99
CA ARG A 35 1.60 -0.89 -10.78
C ARG A 35 3.03 -1.38 -10.90
N PHE A 36 3.75 -1.36 -9.78
CA PHE A 36 5.10 -1.90 -9.69
C PHE A 36 5.30 -2.68 -8.39
N LEU A 37 6.23 -3.63 -8.40
CA LEU A 37 6.55 -4.51 -7.28
C LEU A 37 7.94 -4.18 -6.75
N THR A 38 8.02 -3.82 -5.47
CA THR A 38 9.28 -3.66 -4.75
C THR A 38 9.17 -4.22 -3.34
N GLY A 39 10.23 -4.88 -2.85
CA GLY A 39 10.22 -5.51 -1.52
C GLY A 39 9.09 -6.53 -1.28
N GLY A 40 8.60 -7.19 -2.34
CA GLY A 40 7.45 -8.12 -2.26
C GLY A 40 6.07 -7.45 -2.22
N ILE A 41 6.00 -6.12 -2.13
CA ILE A 41 4.76 -5.35 -2.05
C ILE A 41 4.47 -4.68 -3.39
N THR A 42 3.19 -4.71 -3.81
CA THR A 42 2.73 -4.03 -5.02
C THR A 42 2.26 -2.63 -4.66
N TYR A 43 2.74 -1.64 -5.40
CA TYR A 43 2.41 -0.23 -5.25
C TYR A 43 1.71 0.30 -6.49
N ASP A 44 0.95 1.38 -6.30
CA ASP A 44 0.28 2.12 -7.36
C ASP A 44 0.24 3.62 -7.07
N ILE A 45 0.22 4.42 -8.13
CA ILE A 45 0.07 5.88 -8.09
C ILE A 45 -1.09 6.24 -9.01
N SER A 46 -2.16 6.82 -8.47
CA SER A 46 -3.36 7.17 -9.25
C SER A 46 -3.11 8.34 -10.20
N ALA A 47 -4.01 8.53 -11.16
CA ALA A 47 -4.11 9.81 -11.86
C ALA A 47 -4.37 10.96 -10.87
N GLY A 48 -3.87 12.14 -11.20
CA GLY A 48 -4.09 13.36 -10.44
C GLY A 48 -5.43 14.01 -10.80
N LYS A 49 -6.09 14.55 -9.80
CA LYS A 49 -7.34 15.31 -9.91
C LYS A 49 -7.05 16.75 -9.53
N LEU A 50 -7.50 17.70 -10.36
CA LEU A 50 -7.62 19.07 -9.91
C LEU A 50 -8.82 19.23 -8.99
N MET A 51 -8.59 19.96 -7.91
CA MET A 51 -9.59 20.44 -6.98
C MET A 51 -9.56 21.96 -7.01
N ASP A 52 -10.59 22.62 -6.46
CA ASP A 52 -10.71 24.08 -6.50
C ASP A 52 -9.49 24.80 -5.89
N ASP A 53 -8.87 24.21 -4.86
CA ASP A 53 -7.77 24.78 -4.10
C ASP A 53 -6.42 24.06 -4.31
N GLY A 54 -6.33 23.11 -5.25
CA GLY A 54 -5.08 22.37 -5.45
C GLY A 54 -5.16 21.10 -6.28
N VAL A 55 -4.24 20.18 -6.01
CA VAL A 55 -4.09 18.90 -6.70
C VAL A 55 -4.20 17.76 -5.70
N GLN A 56 -5.01 16.77 -6.03
CA GLN A 56 -5.18 15.54 -5.27
C GLN A 56 -4.72 14.33 -6.08
N PHE A 57 -4.02 13.40 -5.43
CA PHE A 57 -3.73 12.09 -6.00
C PHE A 57 -3.65 11.03 -4.88
N GLU A 58 -3.71 9.77 -5.25
CA GLU A 58 -3.72 8.64 -4.33
C GLU A 58 -2.50 7.75 -4.59
N MET A 59 -1.97 7.18 -3.52
CA MET A 59 -0.97 6.11 -3.59
C MET A 59 -1.46 4.92 -2.78
N SER A 60 -1.23 3.72 -3.29
CA SER A 60 -1.62 2.51 -2.59
C SER A 60 -0.48 1.50 -2.52
N SER A 61 -0.49 0.68 -1.46
CA SER A 61 0.39 -0.47 -1.30
C SER A 61 -0.41 -1.68 -0.83
N LYS A 62 -0.18 -2.83 -1.46
CA LYS A 62 -0.81 -4.08 -1.06
C LYS A 62 -0.31 -4.51 0.32
N ILE A 63 -1.20 -4.89 1.23
CA ILE A 63 -0.82 -5.50 2.50
C ILE A 63 -0.32 -6.94 2.25
N PRO A 64 0.91 -7.28 2.65
CA PRO A 64 1.48 -8.61 2.44
C PRO A 64 0.82 -9.67 3.34
N GLN A 65 -0.10 -10.44 2.75
CA GLN A 65 -0.93 -11.45 3.45
C GLN A 65 -0.10 -12.62 3.99
N GLU A 66 1.06 -12.89 3.41
CA GLU A 66 2.01 -13.90 3.89
C GLU A 66 2.54 -13.62 5.30
N LEU A 67 2.50 -12.36 5.76
CA LEU A 67 2.88 -11.97 7.12
C LEU A 67 1.71 -12.07 8.11
N MET A 68 0.52 -12.40 7.62
CA MET A 68 -0.74 -12.32 8.35
C MET A 68 -1.15 -13.71 8.82
N SER A 69 -0.38 -14.25 9.76
CA SER A 69 -0.61 -15.60 10.33
C SER A 69 -1.80 -15.67 11.29
N LYS A 70 -2.33 -14.53 11.72
CA LYS A 70 -3.41 -14.40 12.71
C LYS A 70 -4.43 -13.33 12.29
N LYS A 71 -5.69 -13.54 12.66
CA LYS A 71 -6.76 -12.54 12.55
C LYS A 71 -6.35 -11.26 13.28
N GLY A 72 -6.60 -10.10 12.69
CA GLY A 72 -6.26 -8.79 13.31
C GLY A 72 -4.88 -8.23 12.94
N MET A 73 -4.03 -9.02 12.26
CA MET A 73 -2.68 -8.57 11.89
C MET A 73 -2.70 -7.56 10.74
N ASN A 74 -3.69 -7.62 9.85
CA ASN A 74 -3.86 -6.70 8.73
C ASN A 74 -4.12 -5.29 9.25
N GLU A 75 -5.03 -5.16 10.20
CA GLU A 75 -5.38 -3.89 10.85
C GLU A 75 -4.20 -3.35 11.66
N ARG A 76 -3.42 -4.22 12.32
CA ARG A 76 -2.20 -3.80 13.02
C ARG A 76 -1.14 -3.29 12.05
N TYR A 77 -0.93 -4.00 10.93
CA TYR A 77 0.00 -3.59 9.88
C TYR A 77 -0.40 -2.24 9.29
N PHE A 78 -1.69 -2.11 8.94
CA PHE A 78 -2.27 -0.85 8.47
C PHE A 78 -2.03 0.30 9.45
N ARG A 79 -2.31 0.11 10.74
CA ARG A 79 -2.08 1.16 11.76
C ARG A 79 -0.62 1.58 11.82
N GLU A 80 0.32 0.64 11.84
CA GLU A 80 1.76 0.95 11.88
C GLU A 80 2.21 1.71 10.63
N VAL A 81 1.78 1.29 9.44
CA VAL A 81 2.09 2.00 8.19
C VAL A 81 1.48 3.40 8.21
N ARG A 82 0.21 3.52 8.57
CA ARG A 82 -0.50 4.81 8.70
C ARG A 82 0.25 5.76 9.65
N ASP A 83 0.69 5.27 10.79
CA ASP A 83 1.36 6.08 11.80
C ASP A 83 2.74 6.55 11.32
N LEU A 84 3.44 5.75 10.51
CA LEU A 84 4.67 6.19 9.82
C LEU A 84 4.39 7.20 8.71
N MET A 85 3.34 6.97 7.90
CA MET A 85 2.95 7.91 6.83
C MET A 85 2.55 9.28 7.40
N ASN A 86 1.89 9.32 8.55
CA ASN A 86 1.56 10.56 9.25
C ASN A 86 2.79 11.32 9.80
N LYS A 87 3.95 10.67 9.90
CA LYS A 87 5.24 11.25 10.29
C LYS A 87 6.16 11.51 9.09
N GLY A 88 5.71 11.19 7.88
CA GLY A 88 6.47 11.37 6.65
C GLY A 88 6.63 12.85 6.27
N SER A 89 7.30 13.08 5.14
CA SER A 89 7.61 14.43 4.66
C SER A 89 6.37 15.28 4.37
N LYS A 90 5.32 14.67 3.81
CA LYS A 90 3.98 15.25 3.67
C LYS A 90 2.98 14.33 4.35
N LYS A 91 2.23 14.87 5.31
CA LYS A 91 1.10 14.17 5.91
C LYS A 91 0.01 13.97 4.85
N PRO A 92 -0.47 12.73 4.61
CA PRO A 92 -1.62 12.50 3.74
C PRO A 92 -2.86 13.21 4.27
N ALA A 93 -3.73 13.66 3.38
CA ALA A 93 -5.03 14.22 3.73
C ALA A 93 -5.96 13.14 4.33
N ASP A 94 -5.86 11.91 3.81
CA ASP A 94 -6.56 10.74 4.33
C ASP A 94 -5.71 9.48 4.17
N VAL A 95 -5.87 8.53 5.09
CA VAL A 95 -5.23 7.20 5.02
C VAL A 95 -6.26 6.15 5.41
N ARG A 96 -6.60 5.28 4.47
CA ARG A 96 -7.65 4.26 4.61
C ARG A 96 -7.16 2.88 4.22
N MET A 97 -7.79 1.88 4.80
CA MET A 97 -7.63 0.49 4.39
C MET A 97 -8.72 0.20 3.34
N GLU A 98 -8.30 -0.25 2.16
CA GLU A 98 -9.20 -0.61 1.07
C GLU A 98 -9.17 -2.12 0.88
N ASN A 99 -10.31 -2.77 1.03
CA ASN A 99 -10.47 -4.21 0.80
C ASN A 99 -11.03 -4.43 -0.61
N ILE A 100 -10.26 -5.11 -1.46
CA ILE A 100 -10.68 -5.48 -2.81
C ILE A 100 -10.99 -6.98 -2.81
N ILE A 101 -12.27 -7.30 -3.02
CA ILE A 101 -12.75 -8.68 -3.17
C ILE A 101 -12.80 -9.00 -4.67
N HIS A 102 -11.99 -9.95 -5.10
CA HIS A 102 -11.97 -10.42 -6.48
C HIS A 102 -12.50 -11.85 -6.56
N SER A 103 -13.63 -12.03 -7.25
CA SER A 103 -14.18 -13.35 -7.57
C SER A 103 -13.48 -13.91 -8.81
N THR A 104 -12.57 -14.88 -8.64
CA THR A 104 -11.93 -15.54 -9.79
C THR A 104 -12.76 -16.70 -10.36
N ASN A 105 -13.68 -17.26 -9.57
CA ASN A 105 -14.65 -18.28 -9.99
C ASN A 105 -15.82 -18.32 -8.99
N ILE A 106 -16.90 -19.05 -9.29
CA ILE A 106 -18.11 -19.19 -8.44
C ILE A 106 -17.78 -19.68 -7.01
N HIS A 107 -16.61 -20.30 -6.81
CA HIS A 107 -16.18 -20.88 -5.53
C HIS A 107 -14.92 -20.26 -4.92
N GLU A 108 -14.32 -19.22 -5.54
CA GLU A 108 -13.06 -18.66 -5.04
C GLU A 108 -13.12 -17.12 -4.96
N LEU A 109 -13.22 -16.61 -3.74
CA LEU A 109 -13.11 -15.20 -3.40
C LEU A 109 -11.69 -14.91 -2.93
N LYS A 110 -10.99 -14.00 -3.62
CA LYS A 110 -9.67 -13.49 -3.23
C LYS A 110 -9.84 -12.10 -2.65
N GLU A 111 -9.71 -12.00 -1.33
CA GLU A 111 -9.69 -10.73 -0.62
C GLU A 111 -8.26 -10.18 -0.56
N ARG A 112 -8.09 -8.90 -0.87
CA ARG A 112 -6.80 -8.23 -0.81
C ARG A 112 -6.96 -6.88 -0.14
N ASP A 113 -6.30 -6.71 0.99
CA ASP A 113 -6.23 -5.41 1.66
C ASP A 113 -5.11 -4.55 1.09
N TYR A 114 -5.39 -3.27 0.96
CA TYR A 114 -4.47 -2.23 0.53
C TYR A 114 -4.45 -1.11 1.56
N VAL A 115 -3.27 -0.52 1.78
CA VAL A 115 -3.15 0.77 2.43
C VAL A 115 -3.25 1.83 1.33
N LYS A 116 -4.17 2.77 1.47
CA LYS A 116 -4.39 3.84 0.51
C LYS A 116 -4.23 5.20 1.17
N CYS A 117 -3.29 5.98 0.67
CA CYS A 117 -2.99 7.33 1.12
C CYS A 117 -3.48 8.32 0.07
N VAL A 118 -4.27 9.30 0.52
CA VAL A 118 -4.72 10.42 -0.30
C VAL A 118 -3.84 11.62 0.01
N PHE A 119 -3.18 12.15 -1.01
CA PHE A 119 -2.37 13.35 -0.88
C PHE A 119 -3.08 14.54 -1.51
N PHE A 120 -3.00 15.67 -0.82
CA PHE A 120 -3.54 16.93 -1.29
C PHE A 120 -2.47 18.01 -1.17
N TYR A 121 -2.22 18.72 -2.27
CA TYR A 121 -1.28 19.82 -2.36
C TYR A 121 -2.03 21.08 -2.77
N ARG A 122 -1.98 22.11 -1.92
CA ARG A 122 -2.59 23.40 -2.24
C ARG A 122 -1.81 24.12 -3.34
N SER A 123 -2.46 25.00 -4.07
CA SER A 123 -1.80 25.75 -5.15
C SER A 123 -0.54 26.50 -4.67
N ASN A 124 -0.58 27.08 -3.46
CA ASN A 124 0.56 27.80 -2.88
C ASN A 124 1.73 26.89 -2.44
N GLU A 125 1.49 25.57 -2.30
CA GLU A 125 2.56 24.59 -2.07
C GLU A 125 3.20 24.13 -3.38
N LEU A 126 2.49 24.29 -4.50
CA LEU A 126 2.93 23.84 -5.81
C LEU A 126 3.72 24.92 -6.55
N TYR A 127 3.33 26.18 -6.43
CA TYR A 127 4.04 27.31 -7.01
C TYR A 127 3.69 28.61 -6.27
N THR A 128 4.68 29.51 -6.13
CA THR A 128 4.48 30.87 -5.61
C THR A 128 4.90 31.90 -6.63
N GLU A 129 4.42 33.13 -6.50
CA GLU A 129 4.81 34.23 -7.40
C GLU A 129 6.32 34.49 -7.37
N GLU A 130 6.99 34.30 -6.22
CA GLU A 130 8.44 34.45 -6.14
C GLU A 130 9.18 33.39 -6.97
N ASP A 131 8.70 32.15 -6.94
CA ASP A 131 9.27 31.05 -7.73
C ASP A 131 9.11 31.31 -9.24
N ILE A 132 7.93 31.79 -9.65
CA ILE A 132 7.69 32.16 -11.05
C ILE A 132 8.59 33.31 -11.47
N GLY A 133 8.73 34.34 -10.63
CA GLY A 133 9.63 35.47 -10.89
C GLY A 133 11.09 35.04 -11.08
N LYS A 134 11.58 34.07 -10.29
CA LYS A 134 12.93 33.52 -10.45
C LYS A 134 13.09 32.77 -11.78
N ILE A 135 12.12 31.93 -12.15
CA ILE A 135 12.15 31.17 -13.41
C ILE A 135 12.13 32.13 -14.61
N VAL A 136 11.20 33.10 -14.61
CA VAL A 136 11.07 34.09 -15.69
C VAL A 136 12.36 34.89 -15.87
N LYS A 137 13.00 35.31 -14.76
CA LYS A 137 14.31 35.99 -14.82
C LYS A 137 15.40 35.07 -15.39
N ALA A 138 15.48 33.82 -14.92
CA ALA A 138 16.48 32.87 -15.42
C ALA A 138 16.36 32.64 -16.93
N VAL A 139 15.14 32.48 -17.44
CA VAL A 139 14.86 32.31 -18.86
C VAL A 139 15.18 33.57 -19.66
N SER A 140 14.81 34.75 -19.13
CA SER A 140 15.12 36.03 -19.78
C SER A 140 16.63 36.31 -19.87
N THR A 141 17.41 35.77 -18.93
CA THR A 141 18.89 35.84 -18.94
C THR A 141 19.56 34.71 -19.72
N GLY A 142 18.80 33.83 -20.38
CA GLY A 142 19.32 32.70 -21.15
C GLY A 142 19.94 31.56 -20.32
N LYS A 143 19.72 31.53 -19.00
CA LYS A 143 20.26 30.50 -18.10
C LYS A 143 19.44 29.21 -18.10
N MET A 144 18.23 29.27 -18.60
CA MET A 144 17.24 28.19 -18.60
C MET A 144 16.36 28.35 -19.83
N GLU A 145 15.94 27.24 -20.41
CA GLU A 145 14.89 27.22 -21.43
C GLU A 145 13.66 26.51 -20.88
N LEU A 146 12.48 27.01 -21.23
CA LEU A 146 11.22 26.36 -20.87
C LEU A 146 10.68 25.59 -22.07
N PRO A 147 10.08 24.41 -21.83
CA PRO A 147 9.41 23.68 -22.90
C PRO A 147 8.27 24.52 -23.47
N ASP A 148 8.03 24.35 -24.77
CA ASP A 148 6.84 24.92 -25.38
C ASP A 148 5.60 24.17 -24.90
N ILE A 149 4.55 24.92 -24.58
CA ILE A 149 3.30 24.37 -24.04
C ILE A 149 2.15 24.87 -24.91
N PRO A 150 1.51 23.96 -25.68
CA PRO A 150 0.40 24.33 -26.54
C PRO A 150 -0.69 25.10 -25.78
N GLY A 151 -1.08 26.25 -26.32
CA GLY A 151 -2.12 27.10 -25.72
C GLY A 151 -1.62 28.09 -24.65
N ILE A 152 -0.32 28.10 -24.31
CA ILE A 152 0.27 29.11 -23.43
C ILE A 152 1.41 29.84 -24.14
N THR A 153 1.15 31.08 -24.54
CA THR A 153 2.14 31.92 -25.24
C THR A 153 2.97 32.80 -24.29
N THR A 154 2.51 33.02 -23.06
CA THR A 154 3.18 33.91 -22.11
C THR A 154 4.29 33.19 -21.36
N LEU A 155 5.42 33.89 -21.15
CA LEU A 155 6.56 33.34 -20.39
C LEU A 155 6.19 33.00 -18.93
N PRO A 156 5.45 33.87 -18.18
CA PRO A 156 4.99 33.52 -16.84
C PRO A 156 4.04 32.32 -16.82
N GLY A 157 3.15 32.19 -17.82
CA GLY A 157 2.26 31.04 -17.92
C GLY A 157 3.02 29.72 -18.09
N ARG A 158 4.04 29.71 -18.96
CA ARG A 158 4.91 28.53 -19.15
C ARG A 158 5.69 28.21 -17.88
N ALA A 159 6.19 29.24 -17.18
CA ALA A 159 6.89 29.07 -15.91
C ALA A 159 6.00 28.45 -14.82
N VAL A 160 4.72 28.84 -14.74
CA VAL A 160 3.74 28.25 -13.80
C VAL A 160 3.57 26.76 -14.07
N ILE A 161 3.32 26.37 -15.33
CA ILE A 161 3.14 24.96 -15.67
C ILE A 161 4.42 24.15 -15.43
N PHE A 162 5.58 24.69 -15.80
CA PHE A 162 6.86 24.05 -15.51
C PHE A 162 7.04 23.80 -14.01
N LYS A 163 6.79 24.82 -13.17
CA LYS A 163 6.93 24.71 -11.73
C LYS A 163 5.92 23.74 -11.14
N LEU A 164 4.67 23.78 -11.60
CA LEU A 164 3.62 22.84 -11.22
C LEU A 164 4.06 21.40 -11.50
N LYS A 165 4.58 21.12 -12.70
CA LYS A 165 5.06 19.78 -13.10
C LYS A 165 6.18 19.30 -12.19
N GLU A 166 7.14 20.17 -11.91
CA GLU A 166 8.27 19.87 -11.02
C GLU A 166 7.79 19.56 -9.58
N SER A 167 6.98 20.45 -9.00
CA SER A 167 6.51 20.30 -7.62
C SER A 167 5.64 19.06 -7.42
N VAL A 168 4.75 18.76 -8.36
CA VAL A 168 3.93 17.53 -8.32
C VAL A 168 4.81 16.29 -8.39
N TYR A 169 5.77 16.25 -9.33
CA TYR A 169 6.69 15.14 -9.48
C TYR A 169 7.51 14.92 -8.20
N GLN A 170 8.14 15.98 -7.67
CA GLN A 170 8.98 15.90 -6.48
C GLN A 170 8.17 15.51 -5.23
N GLY A 171 6.97 16.07 -5.07
CA GLY A 171 6.05 15.71 -3.99
C GLY A 171 5.66 14.24 -4.06
N ALA A 172 5.23 13.78 -5.23
CA ALA A 172 4.86 12.39 -5.44
C ALA A 172 6.04 11.42 -5.24
N LEU A 173 7.23 11.75 -5.75
CA LEU A 173 8.45 10.94 -5.58
C LEU A 173 8.81 10.77 -4.10
N LYS A 174 8.72 11.84 -3.31
CA LYS A 174 8.95 11.79 -1.85
C LYS A 174 7.90 10.93 -1.15
N ASN A 175 6.62 11.14 -1.47
CA ASN A 175 5.53 10.40 -0.85
C ASN A 175 5.61 8.90 -1.11
N ILE A 176 5.91 8.48 -2.35
CA ILE A 176 6.03 7.06 -2.68
C ILE A 176 7.27 6.45 -2.04
N SER A 177 8.38 7.21 -1.96
CA SER A 177 9.59 6.79 -1.25
C SER A 177 9.33 6.60 0.24
N ASP A 178 8.59 7.51 0.87
CA ASP A 178 8.20 7.40 2.27
C ASP A 178 7.28 6.19 2.49
N MET A 179 6.35 5.92 1.56
CA MET A 179 5.48 4.75 1.62
C MET A 179 6.25 3.43 1.49
N ILE A 180 7.23 3.35 0.60
CA ILE A 180 8.11 2.19 0.47
C ILE A 180 8.90 1.97 1.77
N LYS A 181 9.54 3.03 2.30
CA LYS A 181 10.29 2.97 3.56
C LYS A 181 9.42 2.54 4.75
N ALA A 182 8.20 3.08 4.85
CA ALA A 182 7.26 2.71 5.90
C ALA A 182 6.91 1.23 5.83
N ASN A 183 6.55 0.73 4.65
CA ASN A 183 6.23 -0.68 4.44
C ASN A 183 7.42 -1.61 4.71
N GLU A 184 8.65 -1.23 4.33
CA GLU A 184 9.86 -1.98 4.65
C GLU A 184 10.11 -2.05 6.16
N ALA A 185 9.94 -0.93 6.88
CA ALA A 185 10.15 -0.87 8.32
C ALA A 185 9.12 -1.74 9.07
N VAL A 186 7.83 -1.64 8.70
CA VAL A 186 6.76 -2.44 9.29
C VAL A 186 6.92 -3.91 8.89
N GLY A 187 7.27 -4.19 7.64
CA GLY A 187 7.54 -5.54 7.14
C GLY A 187 8.62 -6.25 7.96
N LYS A 188 9.73 -5.57 8.27
CA LYS A 188 10.81 -6.12 9.13
C LYS A 188 10.31 -6.45 10.54
N LYS A 189 9.55 -5.54 11.17
CA LYS A 189 8.95 -5.78 12.50
C LYS A 189 8.03 -7.02 12.48
N PHE A 190 7.19 -7.15 11.45
CA PHE A 190 6.23 -8.25 11.37
C PHE A 190 6.91 -9.60 11.07
N HIS A 191 7.99 -9.60 10.29
CA HIS A 191 8.82 -10.80 10.12
C HIS A 191 9.47 -11.26 11.44
N GLN A 192 9.94 -10.32 12.28
CA GLN A 192 10.49 -10.65 13.61
C GLN A 192 9.40 -11.25 14.51
N ILE A 193 8.23 -10.62 14.58
CA ILE A 193 7.08 -11.13 15.34
C ILE A 193 6.68 -12.53 14.87
N ALA A 194 6.66 -12.78 13.56
CA ALA A 194 6.35 -14.10 13.01
C ALA A 194 7.38 -15.16 13.41
N LYS A 195 8.68 -14.82 13.43
CA LYS A 195 9.76 -15.72 13.89
C LYS A 195 9.65 -16.03 15.39
N GLU A 196 9.38 -15.03 16.22
CA GLU A 196 9.22 -15.20 17.67
C GLU A 196 8.02 -16.09 18.02
N LEU A 197 6.90 -15.91 17.31
CA LEU A 197 5.71 -16.75 17.47
C LEU A 197 5.94 -18.19 16.99
N GLY A 198 6.79 -18.40 15.98
CA GLY A 198 7.21 -19.74 15.53
C GLY A 198 8.16 -20.45 16.51
N ASN A 199 9.06 -19.71 17.17
CA ASN A 199 10.01 -20.28 18.14
C ASN A 199 9.37 -20.65 19.49
N ASN A 200 8.27 -19.99 19.87
CA ASN A 200 7.55 -20.29 21.12
C ASN A 200 6.71 -21.59 21.07
N GLY A 201 6.61 -22.26 19.91
CA GLY A 201 5.98 -23.57 19.77
C GLY A 201 6.87 -24.76 20.21
N SER A 202 8.17 -24.53 20.45
CA SER A 202 9.15 -25.60 20.71
C SER A 202 9.56 -25.74 22.18
N ALA A 203 8.96 -24.96 23.09
CA ALA A 203 9.31 -24.96 24.51
C ALA A 203 8.19 -25.49 25.42
N VAL A 204 7.57 -26.62 25.06
CA VAL A 204 6.93 -27.47 26.08
C VAL A 204 8.00 -28.42 26.61
N LYS A 205 8.62 -27.99 27.71
CA LYS A 205 9.46 -28.81 28.58
C LYS A 205 8.67 -30.07 28.96
N ASN A 206 9.19 -31.25 28.61
CA ASN A 206 8.90 -32.49 29.33
C ASN A 206 9.63 -32.43 30.68
N PRO A 207 8.96 -32.50 31.84
CA PRO A 207 9.61 -32.82 33.08
C PRO A 207 9.09 -34.18 33.57
N ALA A 208 9.85 -35.24 33.30
CA ALA A 208 10.01 -36.38 34.21
C ALA A 208 10.69 -37.55 33.49
N LYS A 209 11.99 -37.70 33.73
CA LYS A 209 12.62 -39.02 33.68
C LYS A 209 13.59 -39.12 34.86
N LYS A 210 13.10 -39.68 35.97
CA LYS A 210 13.94 -40.39 36.95
C LYS A 210 13.11 -41.48 37.64
N ALA A 211 13.47 -42.71 37.26
CA ALA A 211 13.48 -43.96 38.01
C ALA A 211 12.23 -44.39 38.82
N SER A 212 11.65 -45.54 38.45
CA SER A 212 11.88 -46.78 39.20
C SER A 212 11.17 -47.96 38.52
N ALA A 213 11.87 -49.09 38.47
CA ALA A 213 11.38 -50.38 38.03
C ALA A 213 10.65 -51.10 39.18
N SER A 214 9.51 -51.73 38.89
CA SER A 214 9.11 -53.08 39.32
C SER A 214 7.61 -53.29 39.10
N ALA A 215 7.27 -54.32 38.33
CA ALA A 215 5.92 -54.84 38.16
C ALA A 215 5.58 -55.82 39.32
N PRO A 216 4.46 -56.58 39.32
CA PRO A 216 3.12 -56.35 38.76
C PRO A 216 2.01 -56.57 39.83
N LYS A 217 0.77 -56.14 39.57
CA LYS A 217 -0.42 -56.83 40.13
C LYS A 217 -1.67 -56.52 39.29
N ALA A 218 -2.03 -57.48 38.45
CA ALA A 218 -3.32 -57.53 37.79
C ALA A 218 -4.39 -58.04 38.78
N LYS A 219 -5.42 -57.22 39.02
CA LYS A 219 -6.75 -57.64 39.46
C LYS A 219 -7.71 -56.48 39.23
N LYS A 220 -8.58 -56.58 38.24
CA LYS A 220 -9.89 -55.92 38.26
C LYS A 220 -10.86 -56.68 37.36
N ALA A 221 -11.93 -57.13 38.01
CA ALA A 221 -13.10 -57.73 37.43
C ALA A 221 -14.13 -56.65 37.03
N ALA A 222 -14.99 -57.07 36.09
CA ALA A 222 -16.35 -56.57 35.78
C ALA A 222 -16.48 -55.26 34.95
N PRO A 223 -17.63 -55.00 34.27
CA PRO A 223 -18.71 -55.90 33.82
C PRO A 223 -19.12 -55.72 32.33
N LYS A 224 -20.00 -56.64 31.90
CA LYS A 224 -20.83 -56.62 30.68
C LYS A 224 -21.67 -55.34 30.55
N ALA A 225 -21.81 -54.81 29.33
CA ALA A 225 -23.02 -54.11 28.89
C ALA A 225 -23.18 -54.07 27.36
N ALA A 226 -24.30 -54.64 26.92
CA ALA A 226 -25.18 -54.28 25.79
C ALA A 226 -24.60 -53.95 24.40
N LYS A 227 -24.71 -54.93 23.49
CA LYS A 227 -24.98 -54.72 22.07
C LYS A 227 -26.42 -55.14 21.76
N LYS A 228 -27.24 -54.23 21.24
CA LYS A 228 -28.44 -54.43 20.38
C LYS A 228 -29.01 -53.02 20.11
N ALA A 229 -29.56 -52.67 18.97
CA ALA A 229 -29.50 -53.10 17.58
C ALA A 229 -30.11 -51.91 16.82
N THR A 230 -29.50 -51.52 15.71
CA THR A 230 -30.04 -50.57 14.74
C THR A 230 -31.19 -51.19 13.95
N PRO A 231 -32.18 -50.38 13.49
CA PRO A 231 -32.90 -50.70 12.27
C PRO A 231 -32.56 -49.65 11.20
N LYS A 232 -32.13 -50.11 10.02
CA LYS A 232 -31.99 -49.27 8.83
C LYS A 232 -32.75 -49.91 7.67
N LYS A 233 -33.77 -49.18 7.22
CA LYS A 233 -34.30 -49.02 5.84
C LYS A 233 -34.68 -50.24 5.00
N LYS A 234 -35.90 -50.17 4.43
CA LYS A 234 -36.29 -50.19 2.99
C LYS A 234 -37.83 -50.31 2.94
N GLY A 235 -38.62 -49.74 2.02
CA GLY A 235 -38.44 -49.00 0.77
C GLY A 235 -39.78 -48.31 0.39
N LYS A 236 -39.80 -47.31 -0.51
CA LYS A 236 -40.37 -47.40 -1.89
C LYS A 236 -41.65 -48.25 -1.93
N LYS A 237 -42.83 -47.70 -2.21
CA LYS A 237 -43.26 -46.89 -3.36
C LYS A 237 -44.42 -45.99 -2.93
#